data_AF-A0A358L357-F1
#
_entry.id   AF-A0A358L357-F1
#
_cell.length_a   1.000
_cell.length_b   1.000
_cell.length_c   1.000
_cell.angle_alpha   90.00
_cell.angle_beta   90.00
_cell.angle_gamma   90.00
#
_symmetry.space_group_name_H-M   'P 1'
#
loop_
_entity.id
_entity.type
_entity.pdbx_description
1 polymer ?
#
loop_
_entity_poly.entity_id
_entity_poly.type
_entity_poly.pdbx_seq_one_letter_code
_entity_poly.pdbx_strand_id
1 'polypeptide(L)'
;RYDEKGNWNGLYLMAFKDSFNKWEPFGGYGWEKIWRPLSDNDFRLGLGYTAGFTARDNWKYIPVPAVLPLASIGYGDATFQMTYIPGTYNNGNVYFAWLRWQF
;
A
#
# COMPACT_ATOMS: atom_id res chain seq x y z
N ARG A 1 -6.28 3.00 -10.79
CA ARG A 1 -7.42 3.57 -11.54
C ARG A 1 -8.46 4.09 -10.56
N TYR A 2 -9.12 5.20 -10.89
CA TYR A 2 -10.27 5.71 -10.13
C TYR A 2 -11.60 5.13 -10.65
N ASP A 3 -12.50 4.77 -9.74
CA ASP A 3 -13.85 4.32 -10.06
C ASP A 3 -14.82 5.50 -10.28
N GLU A 4 -16.07 5.22 -10.63
CA GLU A 4 -17.14 6.21 -10.84
C GLU A 4 -17.43 7.06 -9.59
N LYS A 5 -17.11 6.54 -8.41
CA LYS A 5 -17.24 7.24 -7.11
C LYS A 5 -15.97 8.01 -6.74
N GLY A 6 -14.96 8.02 -7.61
CA GLY A 6 -13.68 8.68 -7.41
C GLY A 6 -12.73 7.97 -6.44
N ASN A 7 -12.99 6.72 -6.06
CA ASN A 7 -12.11 5.91 -5.20
C ASN A 7 -11.00 5.26 -6.01
N TRP A 8 -9.84 5.06 -5.39
CA TRP A 8 -8.70 4.44 -6.05
C TRP A 8 -8.75 2.91 -5.93
N ASN A 9 -8.43 2.24 -7.04
CA ASN A 9 -8.33 0.79 -7.18
C ASN A 9 -7.02 0.49 -7.92
N GLY A 10 -6.20 -0.44 -7.43
CA GLY A 10 -4.92 -0.75 -8.07
C GLY A 10 -4.50 -2.19 -7.88
N LEU A 11 -4.12 -2.84 -8.98
CA LEU A 11 -3.32 -4.07 -8.94
C LEU A 11 -1.85 -3.67 -8.97
N TYR A 12 -1.05 -4.24 -8.08
CA TYR A 12 0.36 -3.92 -7.99
C TYR A 12 1.20 -5.15 -7.68
N LEU A 13 2.46 -5.07 -8.09
CA LEU A 13 3.51 -6.00 -7.71
C LEU A 13 4.72 -5.15 -7.32
N MET A 14 5.23 -5.37 -6.12
CA MET A 14 6.40 -4.69 -5.58
C MET A 14 7.38 -5.72 -5.04
N ALA A 15 8.67 -5.43 -5.09
CA ALA A 15 9.69 -6.21 -4.40
C ALA A 15 10.56 -5.23 -3.62
N PHE A 16 10.71 -5.48 -2.33
CA PHE A 16 11.51 -4.66 -1.43
C PHE A 16 12.47 -5.56 -0.63
N LYS A 17 13.47 -4.95 0.00
CA LYS A 17 14.34 -5.68 0.91
C LYS A 17 13.78 -5.62 2.32
N ASP A 18 13.70 -6.78 2.97
CA ASP A 18 13.25 -6.89 4.34
C ASP A 18 14.35 -6.53 5.36
N SER A 19 14.05 -6.63 6.65
CA SER A 19 14.98 -6.34 7.75
C SER A 19 16.24 -7.22 7.76
N PHE A 20 16.25 -8.34 7.05
CA PHE A 20 17.38 -9.25 6.89
C PHE A 20 18.10 -9.08 5.54
N ASN A 21 17.82 -7.99 4.81
CA ASN A 21 18.38 -7.68 3.50
C ASN A 21 18.04 -8.73 2.43
N LYS A 22 16.91 -9.44 2.60
CA LYS A 22 16.37 -10.43 1.66
C LYS A 22 15.25 -9.82 0.83
N TRP A 23 15.09 -10.27 -0.41
CA TRP A 23 14.00 -9.83 -1.26
C TRP A 23 12.66 -10.38 -0.75
N GLU A 24 11.69 -9.50 -0.60
CA GLU A 24 10.30 -9.79 -0.27
C GLU A 24 9.40 -9.20 -1.37
N PRO A 25 8.87 -10.05 -2.28
CA PRO A 25 7.83 -9.63 -3.20
C PRO A 25 6.47 -9.55 -2.48
N PHE A 26 5.70 -8.52 -2.81
CA PHE A 26 4.30 -8.38 -2.45
C PHE A 26 3.49 -8.08 -3.72
N GLY A 27 2.49 -8.92 -4.00
CA GLY A 27 1.53 -8.70 -5.08
C GLY A 27 0.12 -8.64 -4.53
N GLY A 28 -0.66 -7.64 -4.93
CA GLY A 28 -2.00 -7.50 -4.39
C GLY A 28 -2.90 -6.50 -5.11
N TYR A 29 -4.11 -6.42 -4.57
CA TYR A 29 -5.12 -5.45 -4.93
C TYR A 29 -5.30 -4.45 -3.79
N GLY A 30 -5.12 -3.17 -4.09
CA GLY A 30 -5.38 -2.06 -3.19
C GLY A 30 -6.66 -1.32 -3.56
N TRP A 31 -7.43 -0.94 -2.54
CA TRP A 31 -8.57 -0.04 -2.64
C TRP A 31 -8.45 1.08 -1.61
N GLU A 32 -8.71 2.31 -2.01
CA GLU A 32 -8.76 3.46 -1.11
C GLU A 32 -9.98 4.31 -1.41
N LYS A 33 -10.75 4.62 -0.35
CA LYS A 33 -11.71 5.72 -0.40
C LYS A 33 -10.95 7.02 -0.48
N ILE A 34 -11.32 7.89 -1.41
CA ILE A 34 -10.61 9.14 -1.67
C ILE A 34 -11.49 10.33 -1.31
N TRP A 35 -10.93 11.27 -0.54
CA TRP A 35 -11.51 12.57 -0.25
C TRP A 35 -10.68 13.68 -0.90
N ARG A 36 -11.37 14.70 -1.42
CA ARG A 36 -10.79 15.92 -1.98
C ARG A 36 -11.30 17.11 -1.18
N PRO A 37 -10.70 17.39 0.00
CA PRO A 37 -11.22 18.39 0.93
C PRO A 37 -10.93 19.84 0.53
N LEU A 38 -10.03 20.07 -0.43
CA LEU A 38 -9.68 21.41 -0.91
C LEU A 38 -10.52 21.78 -2.13
N SER A 39 -10.62 23.09 -2.43
CA SER A 39 -11.23 23.59 -3.66
C SER A 39 -10.49 23.11 -4.92
N ASP A 40 -9.22 22.76 -4.76
CA ASP A 40 -8.41 22.11 -5.79
C ASP A 40 -8.67 20.59 -5.79
N ASN A 41 -9.10 20.07 -6.95
CA ASN A 41 -9.38 18.66 -7.15
C ASN A 41 -8.11 17.79 -7.20
N ASP A 42 -6.94 18.40 -7.28
CA ASP A 42 -5.66 17.71 -7.32
C ASP A 42 -5.23 17.18 -5.96
N PHE A 43 -5.62 17.85 -4.86
CA PHE A 43 -5.31 17.39 -3.51
C PHE A 43 -6.23 16.25 -3.07
N ARG A 44 -5.62 15.13 -2.67
CA ARG A 44 -6.33 13.87 -2.35
C ARG A 44 -5.83 13.29 -1.04
N LEU A 45 -6.77 12.87 -0.20
CA LEU A 45 -6.54 12.03 0.97
C LEU A 45 -7.19 10.67 0.72
N GLY A 46 -6.50 9.59 1.04
CA GLY A 46 -7.01 8.23 0.86
C GLY A 46 -6.91 7.39 2.12
N LEU A 47 -7.91 6.52 2.33
CA LEU A 47 -7.90 5.49 3.36
C LEU A 47 -8.59 4.24 2.83
N GLY A 48 -7.99 3.08 3.06
CA GLY A 48 -8.58 1.81 2.67
C GLY A 48 -7.72 0.62 3.07
N TYR A 49 -7.58 -0.33 2.16
CA TYR A 49 -6.90 -1.59 2.44
C TYR A 49 -6.25 -2.17 1.18
N THR A 50 -5.29 -3.07 1.40
CA THR A 50 -4.77 -3.96 0.38
C THR A 50 -4.97 -5.40 0.80
N ALA A 51 -5.29 -6.25 -0.17
CA ALA A 51 -5.35 -7.69 -0.03
C ALA A 51 -4.44 -8.33 -1.09
N GLY A 52 -3.53 -9.18 -0.66
CA GLY A 52 -2.54 -9.76 -1.56
C GLY A 52 -1.77 -10.91 -0.93
N PHE A 53 -0.64 -11.23 -1.55
CA PHE A 53 0.28 -12.25 -1.09
C PHE A 53 1.67 -11.64 -0.96
N THR A 54 2.34 -11.95 0.15
CA THR A 54 3.77 -11.72 0.34
C THR A 54 4.52 -13.05 0.35
N ALA A 55 5.80 -13.05 -0.01
CA ALA A 55 6.66 -14.22 0.15
C ALA A 55 7.97 -13.81 0.84
N ARG A 56 8.32 -14.49 1.95
CA ARG A 56 9.50 -14.16 2.75
C ARG A 56 10.47 -15.34 2.81
N ASP A 57 11.77 -15.03 2.90
CA ASP A 57 12.85 -16.02 3.02
C ASP A 57 12.67 -16.91 4.26
N ASN A 58 12.23 -16.31 5.38
CA ASN A 58 11.94 -17.02 6.63
C ASN A 58 10.92 -18.17 6.49
N TRP A 59 10.07 -18.15 5.47
CA TRP A 59 9.07 -19.17 5.18
C TRP A 59 9.35 -19.93 3.87
N LYS A 60 10.62 -19.97 3.44
CA LYS A 60 11.02 -20.61 2.18
C LYS A 60 10.25 -20.08 0.96
N TYR A 61 9.88 -18.80 0.98
CA TYR A 61 9.10 -18.14 -0.08
C TYR A 61 7.72 -18.77 -0.34
N ILE A 62 7.14 -19.47 0.64
CA ILE A 62 5.74 -19.87 0.56
C ILE A 62 4.86 -18.60 0.56
N PRO A 63 3.96 -18.41 -0.43
CA PRO A 63 3.09 -17.24 -0.47
C PRO A 63 2.15 -17.21 0.74
N VAL A 64 2.17 -16.11 1.47
CA VAL A 64 1.32 -15.88 2.65
C VAL A 64 0.33 -14.76 2.34
N PRO A 65 -0.99 -15.00 2.53
CA PRO A 65 -1.98 -13.98 2.33
C PRO A 65 -1.82 -12.86 3.36
N ALA A 66 -1.99 -11.62 2.92
CA ALA A 66 -1.90 -10.43 3.76
C ALA A 66 -3.05 -9.48 3.45
N VAL A 67 -3.70 -8.97 4.50
CA VAL A 67 -4.67 -7.88 4.42
C VAL A 67 -4.19 -6.77 5.33
N LEU A 68 -3.90 -5.60 4.76
CA LEU A 68 -3.29 -4.49 5.47
C LEU A 68 -4.04 -3.18 5.20
N PRO A 69 -4.14 -2.27 6.19
CA PRO A 69 -4.71 -0.95 5.97
C PRO A 69 -3.79 -0.09 5.09
N LEU A 70 -4.39 0.68 4.19
CA LEU A 70 -3.70 1.68 3.36
C LEU A 70 -4.14 3.09 3.74
N ALA A 71 -3.19 4.02 3.72
CA ALA A 71 -3.47 5.45 3.80
C ALA A 71 -2.63 6.19 2.75
N SER A 72 -3.16 7.29 2.22
CA SER A 72 -2.46 8.08 1.21
C SER A 72 -2.74 9.57 1.28
N ILE A 73 -1.77 10.35 0.81
CA ILE A 73 -1.86 11.77 0.53
C ILE A 73 -1.25 12.02 -0.84
N GLY A 74 -1.94 12.77 -1.70
CA GLY A 74 -1.47 13.02 -3.06
C GLY A 74 -1.86 14.39 -3.60
N TYR A 75 -1.11 14.81 -4.62
CA TYR A 75 -1.33 16.04 -5.37
C TYR A 75 -0.99 15.79 -6.85
N GLY A 76 -1.93 16.08 -7.76
CA GLY A 76 -1.73 15.89 -9.21
C GLY A 76 -1.50 14.42 -9.56
N ASP A 77 -0.32 14.07 -10.04
CA ASP A 77 0.06 12.67 -10.37
C ASP A 77 0.87 11.98 -9.26
N ALA A 78 1.37 12.75 -8.29
CA ALA A 78 2.15 12.24 -7.18
C ALA A 78 1.26 11.81 -6.01
N THR A 79 1.49 10.61 -5.48
CA THR A 79 0.83 10.14 -4.26
C THR A 79 1.84 9.48 -3.33
N PHE A 80 1.90 9.94 -2.08
CA PHE A 80 2.57 9.23 -1.00
C PHE A 80 1.56 8.26 -0.37
N GLN A 81 1.86 6.97 -0.44
CA GLN A 81 0.99 5.90 0.05
C GLN A 81 1.75 5.09 1.10
N MET A 82 1.04 4.64 2.13
CA MET A 82 1.61 3.83 3.20
C MET A 82 0.67 2.73 3.63
N THR A 83 1.27 1.67 4.18
CA THR A 83 0.59 0.59 4.87
C THR A 83 1.10 0.47 6.29
N TYR A 84 0.22 0.06 7.20
CA TYR A 84 0.62 -0.33 8.54
C TYR A 84 0.62 -1.86 8.66
N ILE A 85 1.74 -2.42 9.12
CA ILE A 85 1.91 -3.86 9.34
C ILE A 85 1.70 -4.12 10.83
N PRO A 86 0.52 -4.62 11.25
CA PRO A 86 0.26 -4.90 12.65
C PRO A 86 1.16 -6.02 13.16
N GLY A 87 1.53 -5.93 14.43
CA GLY A 87 2.42 -6.88 15.06
C GLY A 87 2.31 -6.87 16.57
N THR A 88 3.01 -7.81 17.21
CA THR A 88 3.09 -7.94 18.67
C THR A 88 4.36 -7.27 19.21
N TYR A 89 4.53 -7.25 20.53
CA TYR A 89 5.76 -6.77 21.17
C TYR A 89 7.01 -7.43 20.53
N ASN A 90 7.99 -6.62 20.13
CA ASN A 90 9.21 -6.99 19.39
C ASN A 90 9.03 -7.59 17.97
N ASN A 91 7.83 -7.70 17.42
CA ASN A 91 7.60 -8.24 16.07
C ASN A 91 6.49 -7.47 15.33
N GLY A 92 6.87 -6.56 14.44
CA GLY A 92 5.94 -5.75 13.63
C GLY A 92 5.71 -4.35 14.21
N ASN A 93 4.51 -3.78 14.00
CA ASN A 93 4.21 -2.37 14.29
C ASN A 93 5.06 -1.41 13.42
N VAL A 94 5.03 -1.65 12.11
CA VAL A 94 5.86 -0.93 11.13
C VAL A 94 4.97 -0.19 10.15
N TYR A 95 5.30 1.07 9.88
CA TYR A 95 4.80 1.79 8.71
C TYR A 95 5.74 1.54 7.54
N PHE A 96 5.18 1.08 6.43
CA PHE A 96 5.90 0.95 5.17
C PHE A 96 5.25 1.88 4.16
N ALA A 97 6.05 2.78 3.58
CA ALA A 97 5.55 3.83 2.69
C ALA A 97 6.33 3.87 1.38
N TRP A 98 5.65 4.27 0.32
CA TRP A 98 6.20 4.39 -1.03
C TRP A 98 5.59 5.58 -1.76
N LEU A 99 6.34 6.06 -2.75
CA LEU A 99 5.85 7.06 -3.68
C LEU A 99 5.23 6.35 -4.89
N ARG A 100 4.00 6.74 -5.23
CA ARG A 100 3.27 6.28 -6.41
C ARG A 100 3.13 7.44 -7.38
N TRP A 101 3.63 7.26 -8.59
CA TRP A 101 3.49 8.21 -9.70
C TRP A 101 2.49 7.67 -10.72
N GLN A 102 1.48 8.47 -11.07
CA GLN A 102 0.50 8.13 -12.10
C GLN A 102 0.94 8.73 -13.45
N PHE A 103 0.77 7.98 -14.53
CA PHE A 103 1.07 8.38 -15.91
C PHE A 103 -0.16 8.19 -16.80
#